data_AF-A0A2W4SLH5-F1
#
_entry.id   AF-A0A2W4SLH5-F1
#
_cell.length_a   1.000
_cell.length_b   1.000
_cell.length_c   1.000
_cell.angle_alpha   90.00
_cell.angle_beta   90.00
_cell.angle_gamma   90.00
#
_symmetry.space_group_name_H-M   'P 1'
#
loop_
_entity.id
_entity.type
_entity.pdbx_description
1 polymer ?
#
loop_
_entity_poly.entity_id
_entity_poly.type
_entity_poly.pdbx_seq_one_letter_code
_entity_poly.pdbx_strand_id
1 'polypeptide(L)'
;MFFVVFAAIAMLTFAIVMAAMLRMVGIAVLVTTLVVLASMLFGAGTGTTLAFIAGLGMLVWMMTRRRQRPLPPWQRRAVPVSAPAPRRQVAETAPRTTDPTLADAWDALAGHADWARSRVAVARVSCDRFLQLADRAPLDGDATELAILIRKRIPEHVDEALSKLELATSAEARALLDDAVATVEKVGARAERMRDALMTAETAALGVQRTHLSRRIDNEPFTLN
;
A
#
# COMPACT_ATOMS: atom_id res chain seq x y z
N MET A 1 -1.16 -33.23 39.48
CA MET A 1 -0.25 -32.29 38.79
C MET A 1 -0.96 -31.47 37.71
N PHE A 2 -1.66 -32.09 36.75
CA PHE A 2 -2.37 -31.38 35.66
C PHE A 2 -3.40 -30.32 36.13
N PHE A 3 -4.16 -30.62 37.19
CA PHE A 3 -5.14 -29.67 37.74
C PHE A 3 -4.50 -28.37 38.28
N VAL A 4 -3.33 -28.48 38.90
CA VAL A 4 -2.58 -27.34 39.46
C VAL A 4 -2.04 -26.45 38.33
N VAL A 5 -1.53 -27.07 37.25
CA VAL A 5 -1.03 -26.36 36.07
C VAL A 5 -2.18 -25.63 35.34
N PHE A 6 -3.34 -26.29 35.21
CA PHE A 6 -4.51 -25.68 34.58
C PHE A 6 -5.03 -24.47 35.37
N ALA A 7 -5.12 -24.59 36.70
CA ALA A 7 -5.52 -23.48 37.57
C ALA A 7 -4.53 -22.30 37.48
N ALA A 8 -3.22 -22.57 37.41
CA ALA A 8 -2.21 -21.52 37.26
C ALA A 8 -2.31 -20.77 35.92
N ILE A 9 -2.56 -21.49 34.81
CA ILE A 9 -2.75 -20.88 33.49
C ILE A 9 -4.03 -20.03 33.46
N ALA A 10 -5.13 -20.55 34.01
CA ALA A 10 -6.40 -19.81 34.08
C ALA A 10 -6.25 -18.50 34.88
N MET A 11 -5.58 -18.54 36.04
CA MET A 11 -5.31 -17.33 36.82
C MET A 11 -4.38 -16.35 36.11
N LEU A 12 -3.36 -16.83 35.39
CA LEU A 12 -2.47 -15.98 34.59
C LEU A 12 -3.26 -15.28 33.47
N THR A 13 -4.10 -16.01 32.74
CA THR A 13 -4.93 -15.43 31.67
C THR A 13 -5.92 -14.41 32.23
N PHE A 14 -6.53 -14.70 33.38
CA PHE A 14 -7.44 -13.78 34.05
C PHE A 14 -6.73 -12.50 34.47
N ALA A 15 -5.55 -12.60 35.10
CA ALA A 15 -4.75 -11.44 35.49
C ALA A 15 -4.34 -10.58 34.29
N ILE A 16 -3.97 -11.18 33.16
CA ILE A 16 -3.62 -10.46 31.92
C ILE A 16 -4.84 -9.72 31.37
N VAL A 17 -6.00 -10.38 31.30
CA VAL A 17 -7.25 -9.76 30.81
C VAL A 17 -7.68 -8.63 31.73
N MET A 18 -7.60 -8.83 33.05
CA MET A 18 -7.98 -7.83 34.05
C MET A 18 -7.04 -6.61 34.00
N ALA A 19 -5.73 -6.82 33.84
CA ALA A 19 -4.76 -5.73 33.63
C ALA A 19 -4.98 -4.97 32.31
N ALA A 20 -5.39 -5.66 31.24
CA ALA A 20 -5.74 -5.03 29.97
C ALA A 20 -7.02 -4.20 30.08
N MET A 21 -8.04 -4.71 30.78
CA MET A 21 -9.27 -3.96 31.05
C MET A 21 -9.00 -2.72 31.92
N LEU A 22 -8.22 -2.83 32.99
CA LEU A 22 -7.86 -1.67 33.82
C LEU A 22 -7.12 -0.59 33.02
N ARG A 23 -6.23 -0.98 32.11
CA ARG A 23 -5.56 -0.01 31.22
C ARG A 23 -6.54 0.69 30.28
N MET A 24 -7.48 -0.06 29.69
CA MET A 24 -8.50 0.51 28.80
C MET A 24 -9.42 1.48 29.54
N VAL A 25 -9.87 1.12 30.75
CA VAL A 25 -10.70 1.96 31.61
C VAL A 25 -9.94 3.22 32.03
N GLY A 26 -8.67 3.09 32.43
CA GLY A 26 -7.84 4.24 32.81
C GLY A 26 -7.65 5.24 31.65
N ILE A 27 -7.44 4.74 30.43
CA ILE A 27 -7.35 5.61 29.24
C ILE A 27 -8.69 6.29 28.96
N ALA A 28 -9.81 5.57 29.04
CA ALA A 28 -11.13 6.14 28.80
C ALA A 28 -11.45 7.27 29.80
N VAL A 29 -11.15 7.06 31.09
CA VAL A 29 -11.33 8.08 32.15
C VAL A 29 -10.43 9.30 31.92
N LEU A 30 -9.20 9.09 31.46
CA LEU A 30 -8.27 10.19 31.17
C LEU A 30 -8.73 11.02 29.97
N VAL A 31 -9.26 10.37 28.92
CA VAL A 31 -9.81 11.08 27.75
C VAL A 31 -11.05 11.87 28.14
N THR A 32 -11.99 11.29 28.90
CA THR A 32 -13.20 12.01 29.31
C THR A 32 -12.90 13.18 30.23
N THR A 33 -11.99 13.02 31.19
CA THR A 33 -11.55 14.14 32.05
C THR A 33 -10.88 15.26 31.26
N LEU A 34 -10.06 14.93 30.25
CA LEU A 34 -9.40 15.93 29.40
C LEU A 34 -10.40 16.68 28.50
N VAL A 35 -11.44 15.98 28.00
CA VAL A 35 -12.55 16.60 27.23
C VAL A 35 -13.37 17.54 28.12
N VAL A 36 -13.72 17.13 29.34
CA VAL A 36 -14.47 17.97 30.29
C VAL A 36 -13.65 19.22 30.68
N LEU A 37 -12.36 19.05 30.96
CA LEU A 37 -11.46 20.15 31.30
C LEU A 37 -11.30 21.15 30.13
N ALA A 38 -11.13 20.64 28.91
CA ALA A 38 -11.07 21.48 27.71
C ALA A 38 -12.39 22.25 27.48
N SER A 39 -13.53 21.62 27.78
CA SER A 39 -14.85 22.25 27.67
C SER A 39 -15.05 23.39 28.67
N MET A 40 -14.50 23.25 29.89
CA MET A 40 -14.53 24.31 30.91
C MET A 40 -13.62 25.50 30.58
N LEU A 41 -12.46 25.25 29.95
CA LEU A 41 -11.46 26.30 29.67
C LEU A 41 -11.77 27.14 28.43
N PHE A 42 -12.42 26.56 27.40
CA PHE A 42 -12.56 27.23 26.09
C PHE A 42 -14.00 27.62 25.73
N GLY A 43 -14.98 27.33 26.60
CA GLY A 43 -16.39 27.58 26.32
C GLY A 43 -16.98 26.57 25.34
N ALA A 44 -18.30 26.35 25.43
CA ALA A 44 -19.01 25.21 24.83
C ALA A 44 -18.91 25.07 23.30
N GLY A 45 -18.40 26.07 22.58
CA GLY A 45 -18.37 26.09 21.10
C GLY A 45 -17.05 25.64 20.45
N THR A 46 -15.90 25.83 21.10
CA THR A 46 -14.58 25.63 20.47
C THR A 46 -13.80 24.44 21.04
N GLY A 47 -14.12 24.00 22.26
CA GLY A 47 -13.45 22.87 22.90
C GLY A 47 -13.75 21.52 22.24
N THR A 48 -14.97 21.33 21.71
CA THR A 48 -15.41 20.05 21.13
C THR A 48 -14.76 19.78 19.77
N THR A 49 -14.55 20.80 18.95
CA THR A 49 -13.91 20.66 17.63
C THR A 49 -12.43 20.33 17.76
N LEU A 50 -11.71 20.99 18.68
CA LEU A 50 -10.30 20.69 18.94
C LEU A 50 -10.11 19.28 19.53
N ALA A 51 -10.99 18.86 20.44
CA ALA A 51 -10.96 17.50 20.99
C ALA A 51 -11.24 16.44 19.91
N PHE A 52 -12.14 16.72 18.96
CA PHE A 52 -12.45 15.81 17.86
C PHE A 52 -11.28 15.69 16.87
N ILE A 53 -10.66 16.79 16.49
CA ILE A 53 -9.47 16.79 15.60
C ILE A 53 -8.31 16.06 16.28
N ALA A 54 -8.05 16.32 17.57
CA ALA A 54 -7.01 15.63 18.33
C ALA A 54 -7.29 14.12 18.46
N GLY A 55 -8.53 13.74 18.73
CA GLY A 55 -8.96 12.33 18.79
C GLY A 55 -8.81 11.62 17.44
N LEU A 56 -9.18 12.27 16.34
CA LEU A 56 -9.08 11.70 15.00
C LEU A 56 -7.62 11.58 14.55
N GLY A 57 -6.79 12.59 14.85
CA GLY A 57 -5.34 12.54 14.62
C GLY A 57 -4.67 11.42 15.41
N MET A 58 -5.05 11.25 16.68
CA MET A 58 -4.55 10.16 17.53
C MET A 58 -4.98 8.79 17.02
N LEU A 59 -6.21 8.64 16.52
CA LEU A 59 -6.71 7.40 15.91
C LEU A 59 -5.91 7.03 14.65
N VAL A 60 -5.71 7.99 13.74
CA VAL A 60 -4.92 7.80 12.51
C VAL A 60 -3.46 7.46 12.83
N TRP A 61 -2.87 8.14 13.81
CA TRP A 61 -1.52 7.83 14.28
C TRP A 61 -1.43 6.42 14.88
N MET A 62 -2.44 5.99 15.65
CA MET A 62 -2.47 4.65 16.24
C MET A 62 -2.63 3.56 15.19
N MET A 63 -3.43 3.80 14.13
CA MET A 63 -3.58 2.87 13.00
C MET A 63 -2.31 2.78 12.15
N THR A 64 -1.64 3.90 11.89
CA THR A 64 -0.39 3.92 11.11
C THR A 64 0.78 3.32 11.89
N ARG A 65 0.86 3.54 13.22
CA ARG A 65 1.90 2.96 14.07
C ARG A 65 1.76 1.44 14.22
N ARG A 66 0.53 0.89 14.17
CA ARG A 66 0.32 -0.56 14.11
C ARG A 66 0.90 -1.21 12.85
N ARG A 67 0.96 -0.49 11.72
CA ARG A 67 1.59 -0.98 10.48
C ARG A 67 3.13 -0.99 10.53
N GLN A 68 3.74 -0.29 11.49
CA GLN A 68 5.19 -0.18 11.61
C GLN A 68 5.79 -1.13 12.67
N ARG A 69 5.09 -2.19 13.08
CA ARG A 69 5.74 -3.20 13.94
C ARG A 69 6.94 -3.78 13.19
N PRO A 70 8.18 -3.58 13.68
CA PRO A 70 9.35 -4.14 13.04
C PRO A 70 9.20 -5.67 13.04
N LEU A 71 9.40 -6.28 11.87
CA LEU A 71 9.37 -7.72 11.71
C LEU A 71 10.38 -8.36 12.69
N PRO A 72 10.01 -9.47 13.37
CA PRO A 72 10.87 -10.09 14.36
C PRO A 72 12.17 -10.63 13.70
N PRO A 73 13.29 -10.59 14.43
CA PRO A 73 14.64 -10.80 13.87
C PRO A 73 14.85 -12.17 13.22
N TRP A 74 14.08 -13.20 13.59
CA TRP A 74 14.15 -14.53 12.99
C TRP A 74 13.55 -14.63 11.58
N GLN A 75 12.81 -13.61 11.13
CA GLN A 75 12.31 -13.50 9.76
C GLN A 75 13.35 -12.87 8.80
N ARG A 76 14.49 -12.38 9.32
CA ARG A 76 15.68 -12.02 8.53
C ARG A 76 16.49 -13.27 8.22
N ARG A 77 15.93 -14.20 7.45
CA ARG A 77 16.76 -15.23 6.84
C ARG A 77 17.66 -14.51 5.85
N ALA A 78 18.98 -14.62 6.04
CA ALA A 78 19.97 -14.09 5.12
C ALA A 78 19.64 -14.61 3.71
N VAL A 79 19.31 -13.69 2.80
CA VAL A 79 19.28 -14.02 1.38
C VAL A 79 20.70 -14.44 1.04
N PRO A 80 20.97 -15.70 0.67
CA PRO A 80 22.29 -16.07 0.20
C PRO A 80 22.60 -15.17 -0.99
N VAL A 81 23.69 -14.40 -0.88
CA VAL A 81 24.22 -13.57 -1.97
C VAL A 81 24.54 -14.52 -3.11
N SER A 82 23.55 -14.69 -4.00
CA SER A 82 23.70 -15.43 -5.23
C SER A 82 24.60 -14.57 -6.13
N ALA A 83 25.54 -15.23 -6.80
CA ALA A 83 26.48 -14.68 -7.76
C ALA A 83 25.88 -13.56 -8.64
N PRO A 84 26.70 -12.62 -9.17
CA PRO A 84 26.22 -11.51 -9.99
C PRO A 84 25.26 -12.02 -11.07
N ALA A 85 24.00 -11.62 -10.95
CA ALA A 85 22.96 -12.04 -11.87
C ALA A 85 23.38 -11.67 -13.30
N PRO A 86 23.20 -12.55 -14.29
CA PRO A 86 23.39 -12.18 -15.68
C PRO A 86 22.51 -10.96 -15.95
N ARG A 87 23.07 -9.92 -16.57
CA ARG A 87 22.33 -8.75 -17.06
C ARG A 87 21.12 -9.31 -17.81
N ARG A 88 19.94 -9.16 -17.20
CA ARG A 88 18.67 -9.47 -17.82
C ARG A 88 18.56 -8.50 -18.99
N GLN A 89 19.00 -8.94 -20.16
CA GLN A 89 18.67 -8.30 -21.42
C GLN A 89 17.16 -8.08 -21.36
N VAL A 90 16.77 -6.82 -21.52
CA VAL A 90 15.39 -6.40 -21.63
C VAL A 90 14.84 -7.19 -22.81
N ALA A 91 14.22 -8.34 -22.51
CA ALA A 91 13.54 -9.13 -23.51
C ALA A 91 12.44 -8.22 -24.04
N GLU A 92 12.58 -7.86 -25.30
CA GLU A 92 11.64 -7.09 -26.08
C GLU A 92 10.32 -7.87 -26.10
N THR A 93 9.41 -7.46 -25.21
CA THR A 93 8.13 -8.14 -25.01
C THR A 93 7.20 -7.79 -26.17
N ALA A 94 6.59 -8.84 -26.72
CA ALA A 94 5.51 -8.94 -27.72
C ALA A 94 4.51 -7.75 -27.77
N PRO A 95 3.80 -7.55 -28.91
CA PRO A 95 3.13 -6.29 -29.24
C PRO A 95 2.15 -5.89 -28.14
N ARG A 96 2.51 -4.80 -27.45
CA ARG A 96 1.68 -4.19 -26.44
C ARG A 96 0.44 -3.63 -27.15
N THR A 97 -0.75 -4.09 -26.77
CA THR A 97 -1.97 -3.28 -26.92
C THR A 97 -1.89 -2.12 -25.93
N THR A 98 -0.93 -1.23 -26.12
CA THR A 98 -0.86 0.03 -25.38
C THR A 98 -1.93 0.93 -25.96
N ASP A 99 -2.79 1.46 -25.10
CA ASP A 99 -3.64 2.59 -25.45
C ASP A 99 -2.75 3.69 -26.06
N PRO A 100 -2.89 4.03 -27.35
CA PRO A 100 -1.97 4.95 -28.02
C PRO A 100 -1.94 6.30 -27.31
N THR A 101 -3.07 6.74 -26.76
CA THR A 101 -3.18 8.00 -26.02
C THR A 101 -2.31 8.01 -24.75
N LEU A 102 -2.22 6.88 -24.05
CA LEU A 102 -1.39 6.74 -22.87
C LEU A 102 0.09 6.68 -23.22
N ALA A 103 0.46 5.98 -24.30
CA ALA A 103 1.83 5.93 -24.78
C ALA A 103 2.35 7.33 -25.13
N ASP A 104 1.56 8.07 -25.92
CA ASP A 104 1.89 9.42 -26.37
C ASP A 104 2.03 10.39 -25.19
N ALA A 105 1.17 10.28 -24.17
CA ALA A 105 1.27 11.09 -22.95
C ALA A 105 2.59 10.85 -22.19
N TRP A 106 3.04 9.59 -22.07
CA TRP A 106 4.32 9.29 -21.43
C TRP A 106 5.50 9.87 -22.20
N ASP A 107 5.47 9.75 -23.53
CA ASP A 107 6.55 10.22 -24.39
C ASP A 107 6.58 11.75 -24.44
N ALA A 108 5.41 12.41 -24.46
CA ALA A 108 5.28 13.86 -24.38
C ALA A 108 5.81 14.42 -23.05
N LEU A 109 5.43 13.83 -21.91
CA LEU A 109 5.93 14.25 -20.60
C LEU A 109 7.46 14.04 -20.50
N ALA A 110 7.97 12.91 -20.98
CA ALA A 110 9.40 12.62 -21.00
C ALA A 110 10.20 13.56 -21.93
N GLY A 111 9.58 14.01 -23.02
CA GLY A 111 10.16 14.99 -23.95
C GLY A 111 10.30 16.38 -23.36
N HIS A 112 9.31 16.83 -22.59
CA HIS A 112 9.31 18.16 -21.97
C HIS A 112 10.07 18.21 -20.62
N ALA A 113 10.06 17.12 -19.85
CA ALA A 113 10.74 17.01 -18.57
C ALA A 113 12.03 16.18 -18.69
N ASP A 114 12.98 16.65 -19.51
CA ASP A 114 14.18 15.90 -19.88
C ASP A 114 15.05 15.50 -18.68
N TRP A 115 15.15 16.36 -17.66
CA TRP A 115 15.83 16.11 -16.38
C TRP A 115 15.20 14.98 -15.55
N ALA A 116 13.92 14.65 -15.81
CA ALA A 116 13.15 13.66 -15.07
C ALA A 116 12.82 12.41 -15.90
N ARG A 117 13.44 12.22 -17.07
CA ARG A 117 13.17 11.07 -17.96
C ARG A 117 13.25 9.71 -17.25
N SER A 118 14.24 9.51 -16.38
CA SER A 118 14.39 8.26 -15.63
C SER A 118 13.23 8.02 -14.65
N ARG A 119 12.76 9.07 -13.99
CA ARG A 119 11.63 9.06 -13.05
C ARG A 119 10.32 8.70 -13.78
N VAL A 120 10.06 9.37 -14.91
CA VAL A 120 8.91 9.09 -15.77
C VAL A 120 8.95 7.66 -16.31
N ALA A 121 10.12 7.18 -16.75
CA ALA A 121 10.28 5.81 -17.24
C ALA A 121 9.99 4.76 -16.16
N VAL A 122 10.43 4.97 -14.92
CA VAL A 122 10.11 4.08 -13.80
C VAL A 122 8.61 4.07 -13.50
N ALA A 123 7.97 5.25 -13.45
CA ALA A 123 6.53 5.36 -13.25
C ALA A 123 5.74 4.62 -14.34
N ARG A 124 6.11 4.82 -15.62
CA ARG A 124 5.54 4.12 -16.77
C ARG A 124 5.65 2.60 -16.62
N VAL A 125 6.85 2.08 -16.34
CA VAL A 125 7.07 0.64 -16.18
C VAL A 125 6.23 0.05 -15.05
N SER A 126 6.11 0.74 -13.91
CA SER A 126 5.27 0.29 -12.80
C SER A 126 3.78 0.25 -13.19
N CYS A 127 3.28 1.29 -13.86
CA CYS A 127 1.92 1.35 -14.37
C CYS A 127 1.65 0.24 -15.41
N ASP A 128 2.56 0.04 -16.38
CA ASP A 128 2.43 -0.99 -17.41
C ASP A 128 2.34 -2.39 -16.81
N ARG A 129 3.19 -2.70 -15.82
CA ARG A 129 3.16 -4.01 -15.14
C ARG A 129 1.86 -4.22 -14.38
N PHE A 130 1.32 -3.17 -13.76
CA PHE A 130 0.03 -3.24 -13.09
C PHE A 130 -1.11 -3.43 -14.09
N LEU A 131 -1.15 -2.68 -15.20
CA LEU A 131 -2.16 -2.83 -16.24
C LEU A 131 -2.13 -4.22 -16.89
N GLN A 132 -0.94 -4.79 -17.11
CA GLN A 132 -0.82 -6.17 -17.60
C GLN A 132 -1.42 -7.20 -16.63
N LEU A 133 -1.33 -6.95 -15.32
CA LEU A 133 -1.99 -7.80 -14.33
C LEU A 133 -3.51 -7.58 -14.37
N ALA A 134 -3.94 -6.32 -14.47
CA ALA A 134 -5.33 -5.93 -14.57
C ALA A 134 -6.06 -6.53 -15.78
N ASP A 135 -5.36 -6.65 -16.91
CA ASP A 135 -5.93 -7.19 -18.15
C ASP A 135 -6.07 -8.71 -18.15
N ARG A 136 -5.39 -9.41 -17.25
CA ARG A 136 -5.37 -10.88 -17.19
C ARG A 136 -6.43 -11.48 -16.28
N ALA A 137 -6.92 -10.72 -15.31
CA ALA A 137 -7.82 -11.24 -14.29
C ALA A 137 -8.87 -10.19 -13.90
N PRO A 138 -10.10 -10.63 -13.55
CA PRO A 138 -11.07 -9.74 -12.93
C PRO A 138 -10.49 -9.23 -11.61
N LEU A 139 -10.31 -7.92 -11.54
CA LEU A 139 -9.73 -7.23 -10.39
C LEU A 139 -10.80 -6.95 -9.32
N ASP A 140 -10.33 -6.67 -8.11
CA ASP A 140 -11.16 -6.02 -7.09
C ASP A 140 -11.52 -4.57 -7.50
N GLY A 141 -12.42 -3.95 -6.74
CA GLY A 141 -12.91 -2.59 -7.01
C GLY A 141 -11.79 -1.55 -7.04
N ASP A 142 -10.89 -1.60 -6.06
CA ASP A 142 -9.79 -0.64 -5.90
C ASP A 142 -8.76 -0.73 -7.04
N ALA A 143 -8.42 -1.94 -7.48
CA ALA A 143 -7.50 -2.13 -8.60
C ALA A 143 -8.17 -1.77 -9.94
N THR A 144 -9.48 -2.00 -10.08
CA THR A 144 -10.23 -1.54 -11.26
C THR A 144 -10.24 -0.02 -11.36
N GLU A 145 -10.50 0.68 -10.24
CA GLU A 145 -10.45 2.14 -10.18
C GLU A 145 -9.07 2.68 -10.54
N LEU A 146 -8.01 2.07 -10.01
CA LEU A 146 -6.64 2.45 -10.33
C LEU A 146 -6.31 2.24 -11.81
N ALA A 147 -6.78 1.16 -12.43
CA ALA A 147 -6.57 0.92 -13.86
C ALA A 147 -7.27 1.98 -14.71
N ILE A 148 -8.50 2.38 -14.35
CA ILE A 148 -9.23 3.47 -15.01
C ILE A 148 -8.49 4.81 -14.84
N LEU A 149 -7.99 5.09 -13.64
CA LEU A 149 -7.20 6.29 -13.37
C LEU A 149 -5.96 6.34 -14.25
N ILE A 150 -5.21 5.24 -14.35
CA ILE A 150 -4.00 5.17 -15.18
C ILE A 150 -4.33 5.40 -16.65
N ARG A 151 -5.37 4.74 -17.18
CA ARG A 151 -5.73 4.82 -18.60
C ARG A 151 -6.30 6.18 -19.02
N LYS A 152 -7.14 6.80 -18.18
CA LYS A 152 -7.85 8.03 -18.54
C LYS A 152 -7.24 9.28 -17.93
N ARG A 153 -6.91 9.26 -16.64
CA ARG A 153 -6.51 10.48 -15.91
C ARG A 153 -5.06 10.85 -16.10
N ILE A 154 -4.15 9.90 -16.37
CA ILE A 154 -2.75 10.25 -16.67
C ILE A 154 -2.67 11.04 -17.98
N PRO A 155 -3.27 10.60 -19.11
CA PRO A 155 -3.26 11.38 -20.34
C PRO A 155 -3.87 12.77 -20.16
N GLU A 156 -5.04 12.87 -19.54
CA GLU A 156 -5.71 14.15 -19.27
C GLU A 156 -4.85 15.08 -18.42
N HIS A 157 -4.20 14.58 -17.37
CA HIS A 157 -3.35 15.39 -16.51
C HIS A 157 -2.08 15.88 -17.23
N VAL A 158 -1.48 15.03 -18.07
CA VAL A 158 -0.33 15.44 -18.89
C VAL A 158 -0.74 16.49 -19.91
N ASP A 159 -1.86 16.30 -20.61
CA ASP A 159 -2.38 17.27 -21.57
C ASP A 159 -2.70 18.63 -20.91
N GLU A 160 -3.31 18.60 -19.73
CA GLU A 160 -3.56 19.81 -18.93
C GLU A 160 -2.24 20.49 -18.50
N ALA A 161 -1.23 19.72 -18.11
CA ALA A 161 0.06 20.28 -17.73
C ALA A 161 0.79 20.91 -18.94
N LEU A 162 0.75 20.26 -20.10
CA LEU A 162 1.42 20.70 -21.32
C LEU A 162 0.73 21.92 -21.95
N SER A 163 -0.61 21.97 -21.97
CA SER A 163 -1.36 23.14 -22.47
C SER A 163 -1.07 24.42 -21.69
N LYS A 164 -0.77 24.31 -20.39
CA LYS A 164 -0.38 25.45 -19.55
C LYS A 164 1.04 25.97 -19.85
N LEU A 165 1.88 25.21 -20.54
CA LEU A 165 3.26 25.62 -20.83
C LEU A 165 3.33 26.75 -21.85
N GLU A 166 2.36 26.88 -22.76
CA GLU A 166 2.37 27.90 -23.81
C GLU A 166 2.38 29.34 -23.25
N LEU A 167 1.77 29.53 -22.08
CA LEU A 167 1.63 30.82 -21.43
C LEU A 167 2.57 31.00 -20.23
N ALA A 168 3.31 29.96 -19.85
CA ALA A 168 4.13 29.94 -18.66
C ALA A 168 5.51 30.57 -18.89
N THR A 169 6.03 31.27 -17.89
CA THR A 169 7.45 31.61 -17.85
C THR A 169 8.30 30.34 -17.69
N SER A 170 9.61 30.42 -17.96
CA SER A 170 10.51 29.26 -17.83
C SER A 170 10.52 28.64 -16.42
N ALA A 171 10.41 29.48 -15.37
CA ALA A 171 10.34 29.02 -13.99
C ALA A 171 9.01 28.33 -13.68
N GLU A 172 7.88 28.87 -14.16
CA GLU A 172 6.56 28.27 -14.00
C GLU A 172 6.42 26.97 -14.79
N ALA A 173 6.92 26.93 -16.04
CA ALA A 173 6.97 25.73 -16.86
C ALA A 173 7.73 24.61 -16.16
N ARG A 174 8.88 24.93 -15.56
CA ARG A 174 9.69 24.00 -14.79
C ARG A 174 8.94 23.44 -13.57
N ALA A 175 8.19 24.29 -12.87
CA ALA A 175 7.39 23.91 -11.70
C ALA A 175 6.17 23.06 -12.09
N LEU A 176 5.46 23.42 -13.16
CA LEU A 176 4.33 22.65 -13.71
C LEU A 176 4.78 21.24 -14.11
N LEU A 177 5.91 21.13 -14.79
CA LEU A 177 6.47 19.83 -15.20
C LEU A 177 6.94 19.00 -14.00
N ASP A 178 7.51 19.61 -12.96
CA ASP A 178 7.85 18.90 -11.72
C ASP A 178 6.62 18.36 -10.98
N ASP A 179 5.52 19.12 -10.95
CA ASP A 179 4.27 18.68 -10.35
C ASP A 179 3.64 17.52 -11.14
N ALA A 180 3.62 17.61 -12.47
CA ALA A 180 3.16 16.53 -13.35
C ALA A 180 4.00 15.26 -13.14
N VAL A 181 5.33 15.38 -13.10
CA VAL A 181 6.25 14.27 -12.80
C VAL A 181 5.97 13.67 -11.42
N ALA A 182 5.85 14.50 -10.39
CA ALA A 182 5.57 14.04 -9.03
C ALA A 182 4.22 13.31 -8.94
N THR A 183 3.21 13.76 -9.69
CA THR A 183 1.90 13.12 -9.74
C THR A 183 1.97 11.74 -10.40
N VAL A 184 2.60 11.63 -11.58
CA VAL A 184 2.73 10.32 -12.25
C VAL A 184 3.60 9.35 -11.46
N GLU A 185 4.61 9.83 -10.73
CA GLU A 185 5.40 8.99 -9.82
C GLU A 185 4.57 8.44 -8.66
N LYS A 186 3.72 9.27 -8.05
CA LYS A 186 2.81 8.82 -6.98
C LYS A 186 1.88 7.73 -7.49
N VAL A 187 1.37 7.88 -8.73
CA VAL A 187 0.53 6.87 -9.38
C VAL A 187 1.33 5.60 -9.66
N GLY A 188 2.53 5.70 -10.24
CA GLY A 188 3.42 4.57 -10.49
C GLY A 188 3.78 3.81 -9.22
N ALA A 189 4.08 4.52 -8.13
CA ALA A 189 4.36 3.91 -6.83
C ALA A 189 3.11 3.24 -6.23
N ARG A 190 1.91 3.79 -6.44
CA ARG A 190 0.64 3.16 -6.04
C ARG A 190 0.37 1.91 -6.86
N ALA A 191 0.60 1.95 -8.17
CA ALA A 191 0.45 0.81 -9.07
C ALA A 191 1.37 -0.34 -8.67
N GLU A 192 2.64 -0.07 -8.34
CA GLU A 192 3.59 -1.07 -7.86
C GLU A 192 3.11 -1.73 -6.56
N ARG A 193 2.71 -0.91 -5.56
CA ARG A 193 2.18 -1.43 -4.29
C ARG A 193 0.92 -2.27 -4.47
N MET A 194 0.03 -1.85 -5.36
CA MET A 194 -1.20 -2.60 -5.64
C MET A 194 -0.89 -3.93 -6.32
N ARG A 195 0.01 -3.92 -7.32
CA ARG A 195 0.48 -5.15 -7.97
C ARG A 195 1.09 -6.11 -6.95
N ASP A 196 1.96 -5.63 -6.08
CA ASP A 196 2.60 -6.47 -5.05
C ASP A 196 1.57 -7.05 -4.07
N ALA A 197 0.54 -6.28 -3.71
CA ALA A 197 -0.56 -6.76 -2.87
C ALA A 197 -1.36 -7.88 -3.56
N LEU A 198 -1.71 -7.71 -4.84
CA LEU A 198 -2.43 -8.71 -5.63
C LEU A 198 -1.61 -10.00 -5.79
N MET A 199 -0.32 -9.87 -6.13
CA MET A 199 0.59 -11.02 -6.25
C MET A 199 0.78 -11.75 -4.92
N THR A 200 0.83 -11.02 -3.80
CA THR A 200 0.92 -11.62 -2.46
C THR A 200 -0.35 -12.40 -2.12
N ALA A 201 -1.53 -11.87 -2.46
CA ALA A 201 -2.80 -12.56 -2.26
C ALA A 201 -2.90 -13.85 -3.11
N GLU A 202 -2.48 -13.79 -4.38
CA GLU A 202 -2.46 -14.94 -5.28
C GLU A 202 -1.51 -16.05 -4.80
N THR A 203 -0.28 -15.67 -4.42
CA THR A 203 0.70 -16.63 -3.88
C THR A 203 0.24 -17.26 -2.57
N ALA A 204 -0.44 -16.51 -1.70
CA ALA A 204 -1.05 -17.06 -0.49
C ALA A 204 -2.16 -18.08 -0.81
N ALA A 205 -3.02 -17.79 -1.80
CA ALA A 205 -4.08 -18.70 -2.23
C ALA A 205 -3.50 -20.02 -2.79
N LEU A 206 -2.46 -19.94 -3.64
CA LEU A 206 -1.75 -21.12 -4.14
C LEU A 206 -1.07 -21.92 -3.01
N GLY A 207 -0.55 -21.25 -1.98
CA GLY A 207 0.00 -21.89 -0.79
C GLY A 207 -1.03 -22.74 -0.03
N VAL A 208 -2.25 -22.24 0.12
CA VAL A 208 -3.36 -22.98 0.74
C VAL A 208 -3.74 -24.20 -0.11
N GLN A 209 -3.89 -24.02 -1.43
CA GLN A 209 -4.20 -25.12 -2.34
C GLN A 209 -3.13 -26.22 -2.30
N ARG A 210 -1.84 -25.83 -2.35
CA ARG A 210 -0.72 -26.76 -2.23
C ARG A 210 -0.76 -27.53 -0.92
N THR A 211 -1.02 -26.85 0.20
CA THR A 211 -1.14 -27.50 1.52
C THR A 211 -2.28 -28.50 1.56
N HIS A 212 -3.43 -28.15 0.97
CA HIS A 212 -4.59 -29.05 0.90
C HIS A 212 -4.30 -30.29 0.05
N LEU A 213 -3.67 -30.10 -1.12
CA LEU A 213 -3.25 -31.22 -1.99
C LEU A 213 -2.24 -32.13 -1.30
N SER A 214 -1.22 -31.58 -0.63
CA SER A 214 -0.24 -32.37 0.12
C SER A 214 -0.90 -33.17 1.24
N ARG A 215 -1.78 -32.56 2.05
CA ARG A 215 -2.52 -33.30 3.09
C ARG A 215 -3.37 -34.42 2.52
N ARG A 216 -3.96 -34.25 1.34
CA ARG A 216 -4.76 -35.31 0.72
C ARG A 216 -3.89 -36.47 0.27
N ILE A 217 -2.75 -36.19 -0.36
CA ILE A 217 -1.78 -37.21 -0.78
C ILE A 217 -1.22 -37.99 0.42
N ASP A 218 -0.92 -37.29 1.53
CA ASP A 218 -0.38 -37.93 2.74
C ASP A 218 -1.42 -38.82 3.45
N ASN A 219 -2.72 -38.47 3.36
CA ASN A 219 -3.82 -39.20 4.01
C ASN A 219 -4.46 -40.29 3.13
N GLU A 220 -4.36 -40.16 1.80
CA GLU A 220 -4.78 -41.18 0.83
C GLU A 220 -3.53 -41.68 0.09
N PRO A 221 -2.66 -42.52 0.71
CA PRO A 221 -1.58 -43.15 -0.02
C PRO A 221 -2.21 -43.93 -1.16
N PHE A 222 -1.84 -43.60 -2.40
CA PHE A 222 -2.32 -44.27 -3.61
C PHE A 222 -2.18 -45.78 -3.41
N THR A 223 -3.29 -46.46 -3.10
CA THR A 223 -3.36 -47.91 -3.07
C THR A 223 -3.46 -48.34 -4.51
N LEU A 224 -2.30 -48.52 -5.14
CA LEU A 224 -2.17 -49.23 -6.40
C LEU A 224 -2.51 -50.70 -6.13
N ASN A 225 -3.81 -51.02 -6.21
CA ASN A 225 -4.31 -52.38 -6.39
C ASN A 225 -4.48 -52.66 -7.89
#